data_AF-A0A9P5N884-F1
#
_entry.id   AF-A0A9P5N884-F1
#
_cell.length_a   1.000
_cell.length_b   1.000
_cell.length_c   1.000
_cell.angle_alpha   90.00
_cell.angle_beta   90.00
_cell.angle_gamma   90.00
#
_symmetry.space_group_name_H-M   'P 1'
#
loop_
_entity.id
_entity.type
_entity.pdbx_description
1 polymer ?
#
loop_
_entity_poly.entity_id
_entity_poly.type
_entity_poly.pdbx_seq_one_letter_code
_entity_poly.pdbx_strand_id
1 'polypeptide(L)'
;AWIEPGQPSADPFYFLFNPTMTDYVFVASNSSTPPTRSGSVAAVLMGFVYTTPICDSVPLYKPSDHYHTTNPAERGDMINHLGWNDGGIIAYVLPIDGMLLSVVQILCLPISRDSCIMQC
;
A
#
# COMPACT_ATOMS: atom_id res chain seq x y z
N ALA A 1 -11.83 3.67 -9.44
CA ALA A 1 -10.91 2.86 -10.25
C ALA A 1 -9.93 1.99 -9.42
N TRP A 2 -10.10 1.87 -8.08
CA TRP A 2 -9.19 1.08 -7.20
C TRP A 2 -9.90 0.27 -6.10
N ILE A 3 -11.23 0.22 -6.16
CA ILE A 3 -12.12 -0.37 -5.15
C ILE A 3 -13.09 -1.39 -5.76
N GLU A 4 -13.05 -1.55 -7.08
CA GLU A 4 -13.86 -2.54 -7.79
C GLU A 4 -13.00 -3.78 -8.05
N PRO A 5 -13.49 -4.99 -7.74
CA PRO A 5 -12.85 -6.24 -8.15
C PRO A 5 -12.91 -6.32 -9.68
N GLY A 6 -11.87 -5.85 -10.36
CA GLY A 6 -11.87 -5.75 -11.81
C GLY A 6 -10.52 -5.47 -12.47
N GLN A 7 -9.50 -5.07 -11.70
CA GLN A 7 -8.13 -5.05 -12.22
C GLN A 7 -7.53 -6.46 -12.09
N PRO A 8 -7.19 -7.14 -13.20
CA PRO A 8 -6.52 -8.43 -13.14
C PRO A 8 -5.25 -8.31 -12.29
N SER A 9 -5.03 -9.27 -11.39
CA SER A 9 -3.81 -9.37 -10.58
C SER A 9 -3.62 -8.33 -9.47
N ALA A 10 -4.67 -7.60 -9.07
CA ALA A 10 -4.62 -6.74 -7.89
C ALA A 10 -5.03 -7.54 -6.64
N ASP A 11 -4.18 -7.53 -5.62
CA ASP A 11 -4.39 -8.20 -4.34
C ASP A 11 -5.02 -7.23 -3.32
N PRO A 12 -5.98 -7.68 -2.49
CA PRO A 12 -6.56 -6.83 -1.47
C PRO A 12 -5.53 -6.40 -0.41
N PHE A 13 -5.63 -5.14 -0.01
CA PHE A 13 -4.79 -4.49 0.98
C PHE A 13 -5.62 -4.17 2.23
N TYR A 14 -5.19 -4.72 3.35
CA TYR A 14 -5.92 -4.67 4.61
C TYR A 14 -5.24 -3.81 5.65
N PHE A 15 -6.03 -3.14 6.47
CA PHE A 15 -5.62 -2.49 7.71
C PHE A 15 -6.07 -3.33 8.91
N LEU A 16 -5.12 -3.61 9.81
CA LEU A 16 -5.38 -4.32 11.06
C LEU A 16 -4.93 -3.42 12.22
N PHE A 17 -5.80 -3.25 13.21
CA PHE A 17 -5.54 -2.43 14.40
C PHE A 17 -5.58 -3.28 15.67
N ASN A 18 -4.57 -3.16 16.52
CA ASN A 18 -4.51 -3.77 17.85
C ASN A 18 -4.77 -2.70 18.91
N PRO A 19 -5.97 -2.67 19.53
CA PRO A 19 -6.34 -1.65 20.51
C PRO A 19 -5.57 -1.78 21.83
N THR A 20 -5.08 -2.98 22.16
CA THR A 20 -4.33 -3.23 23.40
C THR A 20 -2.95 -2.60 23.33
N MET A 21 -2.28 -2.72 22.18
CA MET A 21 -0.95 -2.16 21.94
C MET A 21 -0.99 -0.76 21.32
N THR A 22 -2.17 -0.30 20.90
CA THR A 22 -2.34 0.89 20.05
C THR A 22 -1.43 0.83 18.82
N ASP A 23 -1.40 -0.33 18.18
CA ASP A 23 -0.53 -0.68 17.05
C ASP A 23 -1.39 -0.93 15.80
N TYR A 24 -0.88 -0.61 14.61
CA TYR A 24 -1.53 -0.93 13.35
C TYR A 24 -0.56 -1.49 12.33
N VAL A 25 -1.08 -2.33 11.43
CA VAL A 25 -0.30 -2.88 10.33
C VAL A 25 -1.13 -2.91 9.06
N PHE A 26 -0.46 -2.65 7.94
CA PHE A 26 -1.03 -2.86 6.61
C PHE A 26 -0.48 -4.14 5.99
N VAL A 27 -1.36 -4.91 5.34
CA VAL A 27 -1.04 -6.23 4.78
C VAL A 27 -1.67 -6.39 3.40
N ALA A 28 -0.84 -6.64 2.38
CA ALA A 28 -1.30 -7.15 1.10
C ALA A 28 -1.51 -8.67 1.22
N SER A 29 -2.65 -9.18 0.77
CA SER A 29 -2.98 -10.59 0.84
C SER A 29 -3.58 -11.04 -0.48
N ASN A 30 -3.04 -12.10 -1.09
CA ASN A 30 -3.64 -12.75 -2.26
C ASN A 30 -4.70 -13.80 -1.87
N SER A 31 -5.03 -13.90 -0.58
CA SER A 31 -6.03 -14.83 -0.07
C SER A 31 -7.45 -14.31 -0.30
N SER A 32 -8.39 -15.22 -0.53
CA SER A 32 -9.84 -14.92 -0.53
C SER A 32 -10.39 -14.65 0.87
N THR A 33 -9.62 -14.92 1.92
CA THR A 33 -9.97 -14.65 3.32
C THR A 33 -9.15 -13.49 3.89
N PRO A 34 -9.78 -12.56 4.64
CA PRO A 34 -9.05 -11.49 5.30
C PRO A 34 -8.01 -12.03 6.29
N PRO A 35 -6.79 -11.47 6.31
CA PRO A 35 -5.75 -11.88 7.25
C PRO A 35 -6.15 -11.56 8.69
N THR A 36 -5.73 -12.40 9.64
CA THR A 36 -5.92 -12.17 11.07
C THR A 36 -4.57 -12.09 11.77
N ARG A 37 -4.48 -11.21 12.78
CA ARG A 37 -3.31 -11.06 13.65
C ARG A 37 -3.78 -11.09 15.10
N SER A 38 -3.12 -11.89 15.93
CA SER A 38 -3.47 -11.99 17.36
C SER A 38 -3.50 -10.62 18.02
N GLY A 39 -4.57 -10.36 18.79
CA GLY A 39 -4.80 -9.07 19.46
C GLY A 39 -5.28 -7.94 18.55
N SER A 40 -5.37 -8.14 17.23
CA SER A 40 -5.94 -7.16 16.30
C SER A 40 -7.45 -7.36 16.14
N VAL A 41 -8.19 -6.27 15.94
CA VAL A 41 -9.59 -6.31 15.50
C VAL A 41 -9.70 -6.85 14.07
N ALA A 42 -10.92 -7.10 13.61
CA ALA A 42 -11.18 -7.58 12.26
C ALA A 42 -10.54 -6.67 11.20
N ALA A 43 -9.91 -7.30 10.20
CA ALA A 43 -9.23 -6.59 9.11
C ALA A 43 -10.21 -5.76 8.29
N VAL A 44 -9.81 -4.53 7.97
CA VAL A 44 -10.58 -3.60 7.14
C VAL A 44 -9.95 -3.55 5.75
N LEU A 45 -10.74 -3.77 4.71
CA LEU A 45 -10.28 -3.62 3.33
C LEU A 45 -10.06 -2.13 3.03
N MET A 46 -8.82 -1.75 2.74
CA MET A 46 -8.44 -0.36 2.41
C MET A 46 -8.42 -0.10 0.91
N GLY A 47 -8.18 -1.14 0.12
CA GLY A 47 -8.09 -1.05 -1.34
C GLY A 47 -7.41 -2.26 -1.93
N PHE A 48 -6.90 -2.12 -3.15
CA PHE A 48 -6.14 -3.14 -3.85
C PHE A 48 -4.77 -2.61 -4.26
N VAL A 49 -3.76 -3.47 -4.20
CA VAL A 49 -2.37 -3.20 -4.57
C VAL A 49 -1.83 -4.35 -5.41
N TYR A 50 -0.73 -4.15 -6.13
CA TYR A 50 -0.10 -5.22 -6.89
C TYR A 50 1.06 -5.82 -6.10
N THR A 51 1.11 -7.14 -5.91
CA THR A 51 2.27 -7.79 -5.28
C THR A 51 3.42 -8.01 -6.26
N THR A 52 3.14 -7.94 -7.55
CA THR A 52 4.12 -7.97 -8.64
C THR A 52 4.16 -6.63 -9.37
N PRO A 53 5.31 -6.24 -9.93
CA PRO A 53 5.40 -5.01 -10.72
C PRO A 53 4.56 -5.15 -11.99
N ILE A 54 3.72 -4.15 -12.26
CA ILE A 54 3.00 -3.96 -13.52
C ILE A 54 3.50 -2.71 -14.24
N CYS A 55 3.10 -2.52 -15.50
CA CYS A 55 3.39 -1.30 -16.25
C CYS A 55 3.01 -0.05 -15.45
N ASP A 56 3.90 0.94 -15.46
CA ASP A 56 3.75 2.23 -14.78
C ASP A 56 3.63 2.17 -13.25
N SER A 57 3.73 1.00 -12.62
CA SER A 57 3.72 0.90 -11.16
C SER A 57 5.05 1.30 -10.53
N VAL A 58 4.96 1.89 -9.36
CA VAL A 58 6.10 2.24 -8.50
C VAL A 58 6.10 1.36 -7.26
N PRO A 59 7.28 0.96 -6.75
CA PRO A 59 7.39 0.17 -5.54
C PRO A 59 6.92 0.96 -4.31
N LEU A 60 6.14 0.32 -3.46
CA LEU A 60 5.79 0.76 -2.12
C LEU A 60 6.77 0.15 -1.13
N TYR A 61 7.62 0.99 -0.56
CA TYR A 61 8.59 0.61 0.45
C TYR A 61 8.01 0.64 1.84
N LYS A 62 8.54 -0.23 2.70
CA LYS A 62 8.26 -0.25 4.14
C LYS A 62 9.56 -0.11 4.95
N PRO A 63 10.05 1.14 5.18
CA PRO A 63 11.26 1.37 5.98
C PRO A 63 11.10 1.07 7.47
N SER A 64 9.85 0.97 7.98
CA SER A 64 9.52 0.53 9.35
C SER A 64 8.14 -0.12 9.36
N ASP A 65 7.77 -0.77 10.46
CA ASP A 65 6.43 -1.30 10.73
C ASP A 65 5.25 -0.35 10.46
N HIS A 66 5.40 0.97 10.72
CA HIS A 66 4.34 1.97 10.54
C HIS A 66 4.53 2.96 9.40
N TYR A 67 5.70 2.94 8.74
CA TYR A 67 6.04 3.94 7.73
C TYR A 67 6.12 3.33 6.34
N HIS A 68 5.50 4.00 5.37
CA HIS A 68 5.43 3.54 3.98
C HIS A 68 5.72 4.72 3.04
N THR A 69 6.58 4.50 2.04
CA THR A 69 6.93 5.52 1.05
C THR A 69 7.14 4.89 -0.31
N THR A 70 6.86 5.63 -1.39
CA THR A 70 7.22 5.26 -2.76
C THR A 70 8.53 5.93 -3.20
N ASN A 71 9.11 6.79 -2.37
CA ASN A 71 10.33 7.52 -2.67
C ASN A 71 11.57 6.71 -2.24
N PRO A 72 12.42 6.26 -3.18
CA PRO A 72 13.61 5.49 -2.86
C PRO A 72 14.67 6.32 -2.11
N ALA A 73 14.72 7.64 -2.32
CA ALA A 73 15.64 8.53 -1.61
C ALA A 73 15.25 8.66 -0.13
N GLU A 74 13.97 8.86 0.16
CA GLU A 74 13.45 8.92 1.53
C GLU A 74 13.68 7.60 2.30
N ARG A 75 13.42 6.46 1.65
CA ARG A 75 13.80 5.15 2.20
C ARG A 75 15.30 5.08 2.48
N GLY A 76 16.13 5.53 1.53
CA GLY A 76 17.58 5.54 1.66
C GLY A 76 18.06 6.35 2.86
N ASP A 77 17.49 7.53 3.07
CA ASP A 77 17.82 8.40 4.20
C ASP A 77 17.43 7.75 5.54
N MET A 78 16.25 7.13 5.61
CA MET A 78 15.80 6.43 6.82
C MET A 78 16.71 5.26 7.19
N ILE A 79 17.14 4.47 6.21
CA ILE A 79 18.03 3.32 6.46
C ILE A 79 19.45 3.80 6.81
N ASN A 80 20.02 4.67 5.96
CA ASN A 80 21.44 5.00 6.03
C ASN A 80 21.77 6.06 7.08
N HIS A 81 20.82 6.94 7.41
CA HIS A 81 21.05 8.05 8.34
C HIS A 81 20.28 7.91 9.66
N LEU A 82 19.12 7.26 9.65
CA LEU A 82 18.31 7.05 10.88
C LEU A 82 18.44 5.65 11.46
N GLY A 83 19.11 4.72 10.77
CA GLY A 83 19.36 3.35 11.25
C GLY A 83 18.11 2.48 11.28
N TRP A 84 17.12 2.78 10.43
CA TRP A 84 15.88 2.01 10.37
C TRP A 84 16.08 0.65 9.69
N ASN A 85 15.30 -0.34 10.13
CA ASN A 85 15.32 -1.67 9.56
C ASN A 85 14.42 -1.73 8.32
N ASP A 86 15.04 -1.91 7.16
CA ASP A 86 14.33 -2.00 5.91
C ASP A 86 13.45 -3.27 5.81
N GLY A 87 12.15 -3.07 5.66
CA GLY A 87 11.19 -4.10 5.33
C GLY A 87 11.08 -4.39 3.82
N GLY A 88 11.80 -3.64 2.99
CA GLY A 88 11.84 -3.82 1.55
C GLY A 88 10.59 -3.33 0.82
N ILE A 89 10.32 -3.93 -0.34
CA ILE A 89 9.14 -3.65 -1.16
C ILE A 89 8.00 -4.55 -0.68
N ILE A 90 6.88 -3.96 -0.29
CA ILE A 90 5.72 -4.71 0.18
C ILE A 90 4.59 -4.82 -0.85
N ALA A 91 4.58 -3.92 -1.83
CA ALA A 91 3.59 -3.86 -2.91
C ALA A 91 4.05 -2.90 -4.02
N TYR A 92 3.29 -2.82 -5.09
CA TYR A 92 3.42 -1.87 -6.18
C TYR A 92 2.09 -1.12 -6.35
N VAL A 93 2.19 0.18 -6.57
CA VAL A 93 1.03 1.08 -6.70
C VAL A 93 1.17 1.88 -7.98
N LEU A 94 0.07 2.17 -8.67
CA LEU A 94 0.15 3.08 -9.82
C LEU A 94 0.21 4.53 -9.30
N PRO A 95 1.13 5.35 -9.83
CA PRO A 95 1.12 6.78 -9.60
C PRO A 95 -0.16 7.35 -10.22
N ILE A 96 -0.84 8.22 -9.47
CA ILE A 96 -1.88 9.06 -10.05
C ILE A 96 -1.19 10.19 -10.83
N ASP A 97 -1.48 10.30 -12.12
CA ASP A 97 -0.83 11.26 -13.01
C ASP A 97 -0.82 12.67 -12.39
N GLY A 98 0.40 13.19 -12.20
CA GLY A 98 0.63 14.57 -11.75
C GLY A 98 0.83 14.79 -10.25
N MET A 99 0.73 13.77 -9.39
CA MET A 99 1.06 13.93 -7.97
C MET A 99 2.07 12.90 -7.52
N LEU A 100 3.33 13.32 -7.42
CA LEU A 100 4.37 12.61 -6.67
C LEU A 100 3.92 12.56 -5.20
N LEU A 101 3.18 11.52 -4.85
CA LEU A 101 2.67 11.28 -3.50
C LEU A 101 3.85 10.90 -2.59
N SER A 102 4.46 11.89 -1.93
CA SER A 102 5.43 11.67 -0.84
C SER A 102 4.78 11.22 0.47
N VAL A 103 3.47 11.00 0.46
CA VAL A 103 2.74 10.33 1.54
C VAL A 103 1.64 9.58 0.81
N VAL A 104 1.56 8.27 0.98
CA VAL A 104 0.39 7.49 0.54
C VAL A 104 -0.79 7.92 1.43
N GLN A 105 -1.34 9.10 1.14
CA GLN A 105 -2.61 9.53 1.65
C GLN A 105 -3.64 8.71 0.89
N ILE A 106 -4.02 7.58 1.47
CA ILE A 106 -5.21 6.79 1.10
C ILE A 106 -6.43 7.66 1.42
N LEU A 107 -6.62 8.72 0.66
CA LEU A 107 -7.83 9.51 0.61
C LEU A 107 -7.97 10.03 -0.82
N CYS A 108 -8.44 9.15 -1.71
CA CYS A 108 -8.97 9.58 -2.99
C CYS A 108 -10.20 10.46 -2.72
N LEU A 109 -10.05 11.79 -2.80
CA LEU A 109 -11.20 12.68 -2.95
C LEU A 109 -11.80 12.50 -4.36
N PRO A 110 -13.12 12.66 -4.51
CA PRO A 110 -13.84 12.17 -5.68
C PRO A 110 -13.96 13.28 -6.72
N ILE A 111 -13.05 13.36 -7.70
CA ILE A 111 -13.30 14.26 -8.84
C ILE A 111 -12.85 13.62 -10.16
N SER A 112 -13.86 13.54 -11.04
CA SER A 112 -13.89 13.23 -12.48
C SER A 112 -13.58 11.82 -12.95
N ARG A 113 -14.69 11.16 -13.29
CA ARG A 113 -14.88 10.21 -14.39
C ARG A 113 -13.95 10.51 -15.57
N ASP A 114 -13.04 9.59 -15.83
CA ASP A 114 -12.75 9.01 -17.14
C ASP A 114 -11.27 8.61 -17.18
N SER A 115 -11.03 7.33 -17.45
CA SER A 115 -9.71 6.73 -17.74
C SER A 115 -8.87 6.36 -16.52
N CYS A 116 -8.89 5.07 -16.18
CA CYS A 116 -7.68 4.31 -15.80
C CYS A 116 -8.04 2.82 -15.88
N ILE A 117 -8.30 2.36 -17.09
CA ILE A 117 -8.08 0.96 -17.45
C ILE A 117 -6.78 1.00 -18.26
N MET A 118 -5.64 0.90 -17.57
CA MET A 118 -4.36 0.74 -18.26
C MET A 118 -4.11 -0.75 -18.38
N GLN A 119 -4.70 -1.31 -19.43
CA GLN A 119 -4.28 -2.58 -20.01
C GLN A 119 -3.09 -2.25 -20.92
N CYS A 120 -2.06 -3.10 -20.94
CA CYS A 120 -0.95 -2.98 -21.89
C CYS A 120 -1.43 -2.84 -23.34
#